data_AF-A0A8H4AWT6-F1
#
_entry.id   AF-A0A8H4AWT6-F1
#
_cell.length_a   1.000
_cell.length_b   1.000
_cell.length_c   1.000
_cell.angle_alpha   90.00
_cell.angle_beta   90.00
_cell.angle_gamma   90.00
#
_symmetry.space_group_name_H-M   'P 1'
#
loop_
_entity.id
_entity.type
_entity.pdbx_description
1 polymer ?
#
loop_
_entity_poly.entity_id
_entity_poly.type
_entity_poly.pdbx_seq_one_letter_code
_entity_poly.pdbx_strand_id
1 'polypeptide(L)'
;MRNTNIHMAKIDRIWYRFIGRISFSFFSVKTMIDSLFVLNATGKIIIEKHWRGLINRQVVDYFNDQFSKQSSPEDLLPIIPTPKYQLVHVYRSGLTFLSPVSNEVDALLVLEFLHRIVDILAEYFGELAELSIRDNFDIVYQLLEEMMDYGYPLTTEPNALKEMIVPPNIINKVISQVAGVTSVVQHVPNGSTISSIPWRKAGVKYTNNEIYFDVVEEIDAIVDRNGAIVSSEIHGLIQANCRLSGMPDLTLNFVNPRVLDDYSFHPCVRYNKFENERVLSFVPPDGHFKLMTYRVNLPHHQSLPLYVKPQIYIGNGGGKFDISINIRNTEGKPIENVILVFPLGKSVSSVNATCSLGSYIFDPVTKVI
;
A
#
# COMPACT_ATOMS: atom_id res chain seq x y z
N MET A 1 33.45 -49.86 39.89
CA MET A 1 32.08 -50.22 40.34
C MET A 1 31.32 -48.91 40.46
N ARG A 2 30.46 -48.57 39.49
CA ARG A 2 28.98 -48.72 39.54
C ARG A 2 28.41 -47.90 40.72
N ASN A 3 27.60 -46.86 40.55
CA ASN A 3 26.41 -46.77 39.69
C ASN A 3 26.00 -45.30 39.43
N THR A 4 25.63 -45.05 38.17
CA THR A 4 24.57 -44.15 37.72
C THR A 4 23.23 -44.43 38.43
N ASN A 5 22.40 -43.40 38.65
CA ASN A 5 20.95 -43.56 38.47
C ASN A 5 20.23 -42.22 38.21
N ILE A 6 19.49 -42.25 37.11
CA ILE A 6 18.44 -41.34 36.65
C ILE A 6 17.12 -41.84 37.25
N HIS A 7 16.22 -40.95 37.69
CA HIS A 7 14.75 -41.12 37.66
C HIS A 7 14.13 -39.72 37.85
N MET A 8 13.55 -39.08 36.84
CA MET A 8 12.19 -39.23 36.30
C MET A 8 11.04 -39.07 37.31
N ALA A 9 10.28 -37.99 37.09
CA ALA A 9 8.84 -37.79 37.29
C ALA A 9 8.25 -37.69 38.71
N LYS A 10 7.67 -36.51 38.99
CA LYS A 10 6.32 -36.44 39.55
C LYS A 10 5.53 -35.33 38.86
N ILE A 11 4.66 -35.76 37.96
CA ILE A 11 3.56 -35.01 37.37
C ILE A 11 2.39 -35.18 38.33
N ASP A 12 1.89 -34.09 38.92
CA ASP A 12 0.55 -34.07 39.48
C ASP A 12 -0.32 -33.14 38.63
N ARG A 13 -1.20 -33.80 37.86
CA ARG A 13 -2.28 -33.22 37.05
C ARG A 13 -3.44 -32.85 37.98
N ILE A 14 -4.03 -31.67 37.79
CA ILE A 14 -5.50 -31.53 37.87
C ILE A 14 -6.00 -30.88 36.59
N TRP A 15 -6.84 -31.64 35.91
CA TRP A 15 -7.51 -31.34 34.66
C TRP A 15 -8.75 -30.48 34.92
N TYR A 16 -8.96 -29.44 34.09
CA TYR A 16 -10.29 -29.21 33.55
C TYR A 16 -10.27 -29.47 32.05
N ARG A 17 -11.26 -30.26 31.65
CA ARG A 17 -11.40 -31.01 30.42
C ARG A 17 -12.32 -30.19 29.52
N PHE A 18 -11.76 -29.48 28.54
CA PHE A 18 -12.47 -29.17 27.31
C PHE A 18 -11.84 -29.99 26.20
N ILE A 19 -12.63 -30.92 25.68
CA ILE A 19 -12.26 -31.87 24.64
C ILE A 19 -12.20 -31.09 23.34
N GLY A 20 -10.99 -30.70 22.96
CA GLY A 20 -10.64 -30.19 21.64
C GLY A 20 -9.21 -30.62 21.38
N ARG A 21 -9.05 -31.67 20.57
CA ARG A 21 -7.75 -32.23 20.18
C ARG A 21 -7.05 -31.17 19.32
N ILE A 22 -6.27 -30.27 19.93
CA ILE A 22 -5.35 -29.41 19.19
C ILE A 22 -4.21 -30.32 18.73
N SER A 23 -4.45 -30.96 17.60
CA SER A 23 -3.36 -31.42 16.75
C SER A 23 -2.54 -30.17 16.43
N PHE A 24 -1.27 -30.15 16.82
CA PHE A 24 -0.29 -29.40 16.03
C PHE A 24 -0.24 -30.09 14.67
N SER A 25 -1.19 -29.78 13.80
CA SER A 25 -0.93 -29.89 12.38
C SER A 25 0.21 -28.91 12.12
N PHE A 26 1.34 -29.41 11.64
CA PHE A 26 2.14 -28.64 10.70
C PHE A 26 1.14 -27.91 9.81
N PHE A 27 1.12 -26.57 9.83
CA PHE A 27 0.32 -25.82 8.87
C PHE A 27 0.70 -26.40 7.50
N SER A 28 -0.28 -27.03 6.86
CA SER A 28 -0.07 -27.66 5.57
C SER A 28 0.44 -26.57 4.64
N VAL A 29 1.56 -26.87 3.99
CA VAL A 29 2.26 -26.13 2.94
C VAL A 29 1.29 -25.90 1.76
N LYS A 30 0.27 -25.06 1.95
CA LYS A 30 -0.85 -24.85 1.02
C LYS A 30 -1.07 -23.39 0.62
N THR A 31 -0.22 -22.48 1.07
CA THR A 31 -0.17 -21.10 0.56
C THR A 31 0.77 -21.07 -0.64
N MET A 32 0.26 -21.24 -1.85
CA MET A 32 1.10 -21.29 -3.05
C MET A 32 0.45 -20.50 -4.18
N ILE A 33 1.08 -19.39 -4.55
CA ILE A 33 0.75 -18.61 -5.75
C ILE A 33 1.29 -19.36 -6.96
N ASP A 34 0.45 -19.65 -7.95
CA ASP A 34 0.88 -20.50 -9.06
C ASP A 34 1.55 -19.72 -10.19
N SER A 35 0.99 -18.56 -10.55
CA SER A 35 1.43 -17.76 -11.70
C SER A 35 1.01 -16.30 -11.57
N LEU A 36 1.70 -15.43 -12.31
CA LEU A 36 1.36 -14.02 -12.49
C LEU A 36 1.26 -13.72 -13.98
N PHE A 37 0.18 -13.05 -14.34
CA PHE A 37 -0.02 -12.41 -15.63
C PHE A 37 -0.12 -10.92 -15.40
N VAL A 38 0.64 -10.13 -16.14
CA VAL A 38 0.43 -8.68 -16.22
C VAL A 38 -0.22 -8.39 -17.57
N LEU A 39 -1.38 -7.74 -17.54
CA LEU A 39 -2.15 -7.38 -18.72
C LEU A 39 -2.11 -5.88 -18.92
N ASN A 40 -2.06 -5.45 -20.17
CA ASN A 40 -2.24 -4.04 -20.51
C ASN A 40 -3.72 -3.63 -20.52
N ALA A 41 -3.99 -2.34 -20.79
CA ALA A 41 -5.34 -1.79 -20.85
C ALA A 41 -6.27 -2.47 -21.87
N THR A 42 -5.71 -3.16 -22.88
CA THR A 42 -6.48 -3.93 -23.87
C THR A 42 -6.72 -5.40 -23.47
N GLY A 43 -6.28 -5.82 -22.28
CA GLY A 43 -6.38 -7.20 -21.81
C GLY A 43 -5.32 -8.15 -22.39
N LYS A 44 -4.28 -7.62 -23.05
CA LYS A 44 -3.19 -8.42 -23.64
C LYS A 44 -2.10 -8.66 -22.61
N ILE A 45 -1.61 -9.89 -22.55
CA ILE A 45 -0.49 -10.30 -21.72
C ILE A 45 0.79 -9.55 -22.15
N ILE A 46 1.43 -8.88 -21.21
CA ILE A 46 2.75 -8.25 -21.37
C ILE A 46 3.83 -8.94 -20.53
N ILE A 47 3.47 -9.53 -19.38
CA ILE A 47 4.34 -10.40 -18.57
C ILE A 47 3.58 -11.67 -18.23
N GLU A 48 4.26 -12.80 -18.31
CA GLU A 48 3.76 -14.12 -17.90
C GLU A 48 4.88 -14.83 -17.14
N LYS A 49 4.61 -15.16 -15.87
CA LYS A 49 5.55 -15.90 -15.01
C LYS A 49 4.79 -17.02 -14.30
N HIS A 50 5.33 -18.23 -14.40
CA HIS A 50 4.83 -19.40 -13.68
C HIS A 50 5.87 -19.86 -12.67
N TRP A 51 5.47 -20.09 -11.41
CA TRP A 51 6.39 -20.56 -10.36
C TRP A 51 6.26 -22.07 -10.09
N ARG A 52 5.12 -22.68 -10.43
CA ARG A 52 4.85 -24.09 -10.11
C ARG A 52 4.60 -24.95 -11.33
N GLY A 53 3.76 -24.47 -12.25
CA GLY A 53 3.41 -25.19 -13.45
C GLY A 53 2.74 -24.25 -14.45
N LEU A 54 2.77 -24.65 -15.72
CA LEU A 54 2.16 -23.87 -16.79
C LEU A 54 0.65 -23.78 -16.57
N ILE A 55 0.14 -22.56 -16.49
CA ILE A 55 -1.30 -22.28 -16.48
C ILE A 55 -1.72 -21.85 -17.88
N ASN A 56 -2.78 -22.48 -18.40
CA ASN A 56 -3.30 -22.15 -19.72
C ASN A 56 -3.84 -20.71 -19.73
N ARG A 57 -3.45 -19.93 -20.75
CA ARG A 57 -3.89 -18.54 -20.98
C ARG A 57 -5.41 -18.36 -21.10
N GLN A 58 -6.19 -19.44 -21.25
CA GLN A 58 -7.65 -19.41 -21.13
C GLN A 58 -8.16 -18.75 -19.84
N VAL A 59 -7.38 -18.76 -18.75
CA VAL A 59 -7.74 -18.02 -17.53
C VAL A 59 -7.79 -16.50 -17.74
N VAL A 60 -6.93 -15.99 -18.63
CA VAL A 60 -6.90 -14.57 -19.03
C VAL A 60 -8.08 -14.24 -19.93
N ASP A 61 -8.45 -15.14 -20.84
CA ASP A 61 -9.64 -14.95 -21.70
C ASP A 61 -10.92 -14.86 -20.86
N TYR A 62 -11.07 -15.75 -19.86
CA TYR A 62 -12.17 -15.69 -18.90
C TYR A 62 -12.16 -14.40 -18.09
N PHE A 63 -10.99 -13.98 -17.60
CA PHE A 63 -10.85 -12.72 -16.88
C PHE A 63 -11.30 -11.52 -17.75
N ASN A 64 -10.82 -11.44 -18.99
CA ASN A 64 -11.16 -10.36 -19.92
C ASN A 64 -12.65 -10.33 -20.24
N ASP A 65 -13.32 -11.48 -20.37
CA ASP A 65 -14.78 -11.57 -20.53
C ASP A 65 -15.50 -10.98 -19.30
N GLN A 66 -15.08 -11.30 -18.09
CA GLN A 66 -15.66 -10.72 -16.86
C GLN A 66 -15.39 -9.22 -16.74
N PHE A 67 -14.17 -8.78 -17.07
CA PHE A 67 -13.78 -7.37 -17.06
C PHE A 67 -14.60 -6.56 -18.07
N SER A 68 -14.87 -7.10 -19.25
CA SER A 68 -15.63 -6.43 -20.32
C SER A 68 -17.10 -6.14 -19.97
N LYS A 69 -17.64 -6.84 -18.96
CA LYS A 69 -19.03 -6.68 -18.49
C LYS A 69 -19.18 -5.53 -17.49
N GLN A 70 -18.09 -4.98 -16.98
CA GLN A 70 -18.10 -3.91 -15.98
C GLN A 70 -18.05 -2.53 -16.64
N SER A 71 -18.61 -1.53 -15.96
CA SER A 71 -18.59 -0.14 -16.43
C SER A 71 -17.24 0.53 -16.15
N SER A 72 -16.62 0.18 -15.02
CA SER A 72 -15.29 0.61 -14.64
C SER A 72 -14.43 -0.57 -14.14
N PRO A 73 -13.09 -0.47 -14.20
CA PRO A 73 -12.20 -1.49 -13.64
C PRO A 73 -12.40 -1.73 -12.14
N GLU A 74 -12.86 -0.71 -11.41
CA GLU A 74 -13.07 -0.73 -9.96
C GLU A 74 -14.34 -1.49 -9.55
N ASP A 75 -15.31 -1.65 -10.47
CA ASP A 75 -16.53 -2.43 -10.23
C ASP A 75 -16.27 -3.94 -10.23
N LEU A 76 -15.13 -4.38 -10.78
CA LEU A 76 -14.78 -5.79 -10.83
C LEU A 76 -14.29 -6.27 -9.47
N LEU A 77 -14.95 -7.31 -8.94
CA LEU A 77 -14.53 -7.93 -7.69
C LEU A 77 -13.05 -8.38 -7.75
N PRO A 78 -12.24 -8.13 -6.71
CA PRO A 78 -10.81 -8.50 -6.71
C PRO A 78 -10.54 -10.00 -6.83
N ILE A 79 -11.54 -10.83 -6.54
CA ILE A 79 -11.46 -12.29 -6.58
C ILE A 79 -12.59 -12.82 -7.46
N ILE A 80 -12.21 -13.54 -8.51
CA ILE A 80 -13.15 -14.11 -9.49
C ILE A 80 -13.03 -15.64 -9.46
N PRO A 81 -14.08 -16.38 -9.07
CA PRO A 81 -14.04 -17.83 -9.03
C PRO A 81 -14.17 -18.43 -10.43
N THR A 82 -13.39 -19.47 -10.70
CA THR A 82 -13.53 -20.36 -11.87
C THR A 82 -13.61 -21.82 -11.41
N PRO A 83 -13.98 -22.78 -12.28
CA PRO A 83 -14.06 -24.19 -11.86
C PRO A 83 -12.75 -24.78 -11.33
N LYS A 84 -11.59 -24.23 -11.71
CA LYS A 84 -10.27 -24.78 -11.37
C LYS A 84 -9.38 -23.81 -10.56
N TYR A 85 -9.57 -22.51 -10.74
CA TYR A 85 -8.74 -21.47 -10.13
C TYR A 85 -9.60 -20.40 -9.46
N GLN A 86 -9.08 -19.80 -8.41
CA GLN A 86 -9.50 -18.47 -7.97
C GLN A 86 -8.58 -17.45 -8.63
N LEU A 87 -9.16 -16.50 -9.37
CA LEU A 87 -8.41 -15.45 -10.03
C LEU A 87 -8.38 -14.23 -9.11
N VAL A 88 -7.21 -13.94 -8.54
CA VAL A 88 -7.00 -12.75 -7.70
C VAL A 88 -6.36 -11.68 -8.56
N HIS A 89 -6.88 -10.45 -8.55
CA HIS A 89 -6.32 -9.38 -9.37
C HIS A 89 -6.25 -8.04 -8.65
N VAL A 90 -5.34 -7.21 -9.15
CA VAL A 90 -5.17 -5.80 -8.78
C VAL A 90 -5.05 -4.97 -10.06
N TYR A 91 -5.84 -3.90 -10.16
CA TYR A 91 -5.76 -2.92 -11.25
C TYR A 91 -5.05 -1.65 -10.78
N ARG A 92 -3.96 -1.27 -11.47
CA ARG A 92 -3.12 -0.10 -11.15
C ARG A 92 -2.55 0.52 -12.42
N SER A 93 -2.70 1.83 -12.57
CA SER A 93 -2.12 2.61 -13.68
C SER A 93 -2.41 2.05 -15.08
N GLY A 94 -3.63 1.58 -15.33
CA GLY A 94 -3.99 1.00 -16.64
C GLY A 94 -3.53 -0.44 -16.86
N LEU A 95 -2.88 -1.06 -15.88
CA LEU A 95 -2.40 -2.44 -15.92
C LEU A 95 -3.17 -3.33 -14.94
N THR A 96 -3.36 -4.58 -15.31
CA THR A 96 -3.95 -5.60 -14.43
C THR A 96 -2.90 -6.63 -14.06
N PHE A 97 -2.70 -6.81 -12.76
CA PHE A 97 -1.87 -7.86 -12.18
C PHE A 97 -2.79 -9.00 -11.75
N LEU A 98 -2.75 -10.11 -12.47
CA LEU A 98 -3.66 -11.24 -12.34
C LEU A 98 -2.91 -12.49 -11.89
N SER A 99 -3.32 -13.07 -10.77
CA SER A 99 -2.76 -14.29 -10.21
C SER A 99 -3.82 -15.38 -10.08
N PRO A 100 -3.84 -16.39 -10.96
CA PRO A 100 -4.63 -17.59 -10.73
C PRO A 100 -4.03 -18.44 -9.62
N VAL A 101 -4.89 -18.99 -8.79
CA VAL A 101 -4.53 -19.84 -7.65
C VAL A 101 -5.39 -21.10 -7.65
N SER A 102 -4.76 -22.28 -7.66
CA SER A 102 -5.45 -23.57 -7.81
C SER A 102 -5.87 -24.21 -6.48
N ASN A 103 -5.38 -23.69 -5.35
CA ASN A 103 -5.66 -24.20 -4.01
C ASN A 103 -6.29 -23.09 -3.16
N GLU A 104 -6.87 -23.46 -2.02
CA GLU A 104 -7.27 -22.50 -0.99
C GLU A 104 -6.03 -21.82 -0.40
N VAL A 105 -5.65 -20.70 -1.00
CA VAL A 105 -4.66 -19.76 -0.47
C VAL A 105 -5.42 -18.60 0.14
N ASP A 106 -4.88 -18.03 1.22
CA ASP A 106 -5.39 -16.79 1.76
C ASP A 106 -5.34 -15.70 0.68
N ALA A 107 -6.50 -15.24 0.22
CA ALA A 107 -6.58 -14.24 -0.84
C ALA A 107 -5.93 -12.92 -0.42
N LEU A 108 -5.90 -12.59 0.87
CA LEU A 108 -5.23 -11.38 1.36
C LEU A 108 -3.71 -11.45 1.17
N LEU A 109 -3.10 -12.63 1.32
CA LEU A 109 -1.68 -12.83 1.04
C LEU A 109 -1.38 -12.56 -0.44
N VAL A 110 -2.23 -13.07 -1.33
CA VAL A 110 -2.07 -12.88 -2.78
C VAL A 110 -2.25 -11.41 -3.15
N LEU A 111 -3.28 -10.75 -2.61
CA LEU A 111 -3.53 -9.33 -2.83
C LEU A 111 -2.37 -8.46 -2.34
N GLU A 112 -1.87 -8.67 -1.12
CA GLU A 112 -0.71 -7.95 -0.58
C GLU A 112 0.52 -8.15 -1.46
N PHE A 113 0.76 -9.39 -1.92
CA PHE A 113 1.90 -9.66 -2.79
C PHE A 113 1.77 -8.97 -4.16
N LEU A 114 0.58 -8.94 -4.75
CA LEU A 114 0.33 -8.22 -6.00
C LEU A 114 0.53 -6.70 -5.83
N HIS A 115 0.03 -6.11 -4.75
CA HIS A 115 0.29 -4.72 -4.42
C HIS A 115 1.79 -4.46 -4.21
N ARG A 116 2.48 -5.37 -3.55
CA ARG A 116 3.93 -5.24 -3.35
C ARG A 116 4.72 -5.29 -4.65
N ILE A 117 4.33 -6.14 -5.62
CA ILE A 117 4.93 -6.13 -6.96
C ILE A 117 4.71 -4.76 -7.62
N VAL A 118 3.50 -4.23 -7.59
CA VAL A 118 3.17 -2.90 -8.15
C VAL A 118 4.08 -1.83 -7.55
N ASP A 119 4.21 -1.79 -6.22
CA ASP A 119 5.00 -0.79 -5.50
C ASP A 119 6.50 -0.89 -5.87
N ILE A 120 7.05 -2.12 -5.92
CA ILE A 120 8.45 -2.34 -6.30
C ILE A 120 8.71 -1.91 -7.75
N LEU A 121 7.83 -2.27 -8.68
CA LEU A 121 8.00 -1.89 -10.09
C LEU A 121 7.90 -0.36 -10.26
N ALA A 122 6.97 0.29 -9.56
CA ALA A 122 6.87 1.75 -9.55
C ALA A 122 8.14 2.39 -8.97
N GLU A 123 8.72 1.83 -7.90
CA GLU A 123 9.94 2.35 -7.29
C GLU A 123 11.19 2.16 -8.16
N TYR A 124 11.28 1.05 -8.90
CA TYR A 124 12.39 0.77 -9.81
C TYR A 124 12.39 1.66 -11.05
N PHE A 125 11.20 1.90 -11.61
CA PHE A 125 11.05 2.60 -12.89
C PHE A 125 10.60 4.06 -12.75
N GLY A 126 10.21 4.49 -11.55
CA GLY A 126 9.67 5.82 -11.25
C GLY A 126 8.19 5.96 -11.59
N GLU A 127 7.77 5.43 -12.74
CA GLU A 127 6.37 5.37 -13.16
C GLU A 127 6.01 3.96 -13.63
N LEU A 128 4.88 3.44 -13.15
CA LEU A 128 4.33 2.17 -13.59
C LEU A 128 3.47 2.36 -14.85
N ALA A 129 4.05 2.06 -16.01
CA ALA A 129 3.39 2.11 -17.31
C ALA A 129 3.76 0.90 -18.18
N GLU A 130 2.94 0.61 -19.20
CA GLU A 130 3.17 -0.50 -20.14
C GLU A 130 4.54 -0.39 -20.83
N LEU A 131 4.93 0.82 -21.24
CA LEU A 131 6.22 1.06 -21.88
C LEU A 131 7.38 0.80 -20.92
N SER A 132 7.30 1.30 -19.68
CA SER A 132 8.33 1.07 -18.64
C SER A 132 8.57 -0.42 -18.38
N ILE A 133 7.50 -1.24 -18.35
CA ILE A 133 7.62 -2.70 -18.18
C ILE A 133 8.27 -3.35 -19.40
N ARG A 134 7.89 -2.95 -20.62
CA ARG A 134 8.42 -3.53 -21.86
C ARG A 134 9.89 -3.21 -22.07
N ASP A 135 10.29 -1.97 -21.79
CA ASP A 135 11.67 -1.52 -21.96
C ASP A 135 12.63 -2.15 -20.94
N ASN A 136 12.10 -2.68 -19.83
CA ASN A 136 12.87 -3.26 -18.73
C ASN A 136 12.43 -4.70 -18.39
N PHE A 137 11.96 -5.47 -19.39
CA PHE A 137 11.36 -6.79 -19.16
C PHE A 137 12.31 -7.76 -18.44
N ASP A 138 13.61 -7.67 -18.70
CA ASP A 138 14.67 -8.45 -18.07
C ASP A 138 14.75 -8.17 -16.56
N ILE A 139 14.69 -6.89 -16.15
CA ILE A 139 14.67 -6.49 -14.74
C ILE A 139 13.37 -6.95 -14.08
N VAL A 140 12.23 -6.85 -14.76
CA VAL A 140 10.94 -7.34 -14.24
C VAL A 140 11.01 -8.83 -13.94
N TYR A 141 11.54 -9.64 -14.85
CA TYR A 141 11.67 -11.08 -14.63
C TYR A 141 12.65 -11.42 -13.49
N GLN A 142 13.78 -10.71 -13.40
CA GLN A 142 14.71 -10.88 -12.27
C GLN A 142 14.03 -10.55 -10.93
N LEU A 143 13.27 -9.46 -10.86
CA LEU A 143 12.53 -9.08 -9.65
C LEU A 143 11.51 -10.14 -9.26
N LEU A 144 10.73 -10.64 -10.23
CA LEU A 144 9.72 -11.68 -9.95
C LEU A 144 10.33 -13.01 -9.49
N GLU A 145 11.57 -13.31 -9.91
CA GLU A 145 12.32 -14.48 -9.44
C GLU A 145 12.88 -14.31 -8.04
N GLU A 146 13.37 -13.11 -7.70
CA GLU A 146 13.88 -12.82 -6.36
C GLU A 146 12.76 -12.64 -5.33
N MET A 147 11.63 -12.07 -5.74
CA MET A 147 10.49 -11.81 -4.87
C MET A 147 9.72 -13.08 -4.48
N MET A 148 9.85 -14.17 -5.24
CA MET A 148 9.07 -15.39 -5.02
C MET A 148 9.79 -16.65 -5.50
N ASP A 149 9.81 -17.67 -4.65
CA ASP A 149 10.28 -19.01 -4.98
C ASP A 149 9.16 -20.05 -4.81
N TYR A 150 8.93 -20.87 -5.83
CA TYR A 150 7.94 -21.94 -5.85
C TYR A 150 6.53 -21.56 -5.32
N GLY A 151 6.11 -20.31 -5.52
CA GLY A 151 4.82 -19.78 -5.07
C GLY A 151 4.81 -19.17 -3.67
N TYR A 152 5.97 -19.06 -3.03
CA TYR A 152 6.18 -18.42 -1.73
C TYR A 152 6.83 -17.05 -1.89
N PRO A 153 6.19 -15.95 -1.46
CA PRO A 153 6.86 -14.66 -1.34
C PRO A 153 8.09 -14.76 -0.44
N LEU A 154 9.23 -14.24 -0.91
CA LEU A 154 10.51 -14.20 -0.20
C LEU A 154 10.97 -12.76 0.01
N THR A 155 11.86 -12.25 -0.84
CA THR A 155 12.47 -10.93 -0.68
C THR A 155 11.55 -9.86 -1.25
N THR A 156 10.84 -9.13 -0.39
CA THR A 156 9.88 -8.09 -0.81
C THR A 156 10.23 -6.69 -0.29
N GLU A 157 11.41 -6.55 0.33
CA GLU A 157 11.92 -5.26 0.82
C GLU A 157 12.67 -4.52 -0.29
N PRO A 158 12.28 -3.28 -0.64
CA PRO A 158 12.87 -2.56 -1.76
C PRO A 158 14.39 -2.39 -1.65
N ASN A 159 14.90 -2.08 -0.46
CA ASN A 159 16.33 -1.88 -0.25
C ASN A 159 17.15 -3.17 -0.41
N ALA A 160 16.59 -4.33 -0.03
CA ALA A 160 17.22 -5.62 -0.27
C ALA A 160 17.24 -5.94 -1.77
N LEU A 161 16.11 -5.75 -2.46
CA LEU A 161 16.00 -6.00 -3.89
C LEU A 161 16.97 -5.12 -4.68
N LYS A 162 17.09 -3.83 -4.36
CA LYS A 162 17.98 -2.89 -5.07
C LYS A 162 19.46 -3.21 -4.93
N GLU A 163 19.83 -3.96 -3.89
CA GLU A 163 21.19 -4.46 -3.71
C GLU A 163 21.48 -5.67 -4.60
N MET A 164 20.49 -6.51 -4.85
CA MET A 164 20.61 -7.72 -5.66
C MET A 164 20.41 -7.45 -7.15
N ILE A 165 19.47 -6.56 -7.47
CA ILE A 165 19.01 -6.21 -8.82
C ILE A 165 19.04 -4.69 -8.93
N VAL A 166 20.02 -4.16 -9.66
CA VAL A 166 20.25 -2.71 -9.75
C VAL A 166 19.18 -2.03 -10.62
N PRO A 167 18.48 -1.00 -10.11
CA PRO A 167 17.54 -0.21 -10.91
C PRO A 167 18.18 0.47 -12.13
N PRO A 168 17.46 0.57 -13.26
CA PRO A 168 18.00 1.15 -14.50
C PRO A 168 18.40 2.63 -14.34
N ASN A 169 17.66 3.38 -13.52
CA ASN A 169 17.93 4.80 -13.26
C ASN A 169 19.28 5.05 -12.56
N ILE A 170 19.80 4.07 -11.82
CA ILE A 170 21.11 4.17 -11.15
C ILE A 170 22.24 3.90 -12.15
N ILE A 171 22.05 2.96 -13.08
CA ILE A 171 23.03 2.62 -14.11
C ILE A 171 23.40 3.86 -14.94
N ASN A 172 22.41 4.66 -15.33
CA ASN A 172 22.64 5.89 -16.11
C ASN A 172 23.46 6.95 -15.34
N LYS A 173 23.30 7.04 -14.02
CA LYS A 173 24.08 7.96 -13.17
C LYS A 173 25.51 7.47 -12.95
N VAL A 174 25.72 6.16 -12.82
CA VAL A 174 27.05 5.58 -12.63
C VAL A 174 27.85 5.60 -13.94
N ILE A 175 27.24 5.28 -15.09
CA ILE A 175 27.91 5.33 -16.39
C ILE A 175 28.32 6.77 -16.75
N SER A 176 27.49 7.76 -16.45
CA SER A 176 27.83 9.18 -16.69
C SER A 176 28.95 9.70 -15.78
N GLN A 177 29.15 9.13 -14.59
CA GLN A 177 30.28 9.45 -13.72
C GLN A 177 31.56 8.66 -14.05
N VAL A 178 31.44 7.52 -14.74
CA VAL A 178 32.56 6.61 -15.05
C VAL A 178 32.85 6.54 -16.57
N ALA A 179 32.35 7.50 -17.36
CA ALA A 179 32.58 7.64 -18.80
C ALA A 179 34.04 8.02 -19.17
N GLY A 180 35.02 7.45 -18.48
CA GLY A 180 36.42 7.35 -18.86
C GLY A 180 36.97 5.91 -18.86
N VAL A 181 36.18 4.88 -18.51
CA VAL A 181 36.66 3.48 -18.56
C VAL A 181 35.58 2.53 -19.08
N THR A 182 35.72 2.12 -20.33
CA THR A 182 34.99 0.98 -20.92
C THR A 182 35.51 -0.31 -20.30
N SER A 183 34.80 -0.84 -19.32
CA SER A 183 34.94 -2.24 -18.91
C SER A 183 33.56 -2.72 -18.48
N VAL A 184 33.11 -3.83 -19.06
CA VAL A 184 31.90 -4.53 -18.66
C VAL A 184 32.13 -5.01 -17.24
N VAL A 185 31.66 -4.24 -16.26
CA VAL A 185 31.69 -4.63 -14.85
C VAL A 185 30.58 -5.65 -14.66
N GLN A 186 30.93 -6.94 -14.70
CA GLN A 186 30.16 -7.96 -13.99
C GLN A 186 30.23 -7.58 -12.51
N HIS A 187 29.24 -6.85 -12.04
CA HIS A 187 29.11 -6.51 -10.64
C HIS A 187 28.64 -7.77 -9.91
N VAL A 188 29.57 -8.63 -9.54
CA VAL A 188 29.34 -9.53 -8.40
C VAL A 188 29.02 -8.58 -7.23
N PRO A 189 27.91 -8.76 -6.49
CA PRO A 189 27.67 -7.95 -5.31
C PRO A 189 28.90 -8.11 -4.43
N ASN A 190 29.62 -7.01 -4.19
CA ASN A 190 30.75 -7.03 -3.27
C ASN A 190 30.24 -7.73 -2.00
N GLY A 191 30.98 -8.74 -1.51
CA GLY A 191 30.65 -9.53 -0.32
C GLY A 191 30.66 -8.73 1.00
N SER A 192 30.14 -7.51 0.97
CA SER A 192 29.94 -6.62 2.11
C SER A 192 28.71 -7.08 2.89
N THR A 193 28.98 -7.90 3.91
CA THR A 193 28.18 -8.06 5.13
C THR A 193 26.66 -8.09 4.93
N ILE A 194 26.12 -9.29 4.75
CA ILE A 194 24.68 -9.57 4.88
C ILE A 194 24.18 -8.89 6.15
N SER A 195 23.37 -7.85 6.00
CA SER A 195 22.72 -7.21 7.14
C SER A 195 21.77 -8.24 7.77
N SER A 196 21.74 -8.34 9.09
CA SER A 196 20.71 -9.13 9.78
C SER A 196 19.31 -8.53 9.64
N ILE A 197 19.21 -7.33 9.06
CA ILE A 197 18.01 -6.54 8.91
C ILE A 197 17.74 -6.34 7.40
N PRO A 198 16.63 -6.87 6.86
CA PRO A 198 16.41 -6.92 5.41
C PRO A 198 16.16 -5.53 4.79
N TRP A 199 15.64 -4.57 5.56
CA TRP A 199 15.30 -3.24 5.02
C TRP A 199 16.45 -2.21 5.10
N ARG A 200 17.61 -2.55 5.69
CA ARG A 200 18.73 -1.61 5.85
C ARG A 200 20.08 -2.27 5.66
N LYS A 201 20.87 -1.73 4.73
CA LYS A 201 22.23 -2.17 4.44
C LYS A 201 23.23 -1.80 5.55
N ALA A 202 24.20 -2.68 5.79
CA ALA A 202 25.33 -2.38 6.65
C ALA A 202 26.32 -1.41 5.98
N GLY A 203 26.85 -0.45 6.74
CA GLY A 203 27.89 0.46 6.25
C GLY A 203 27.40 1.62 5.37
N VAL A 204 26.11 1.94 5.39
CA VAL A 204 25.57 3.18 4.82
C VAL A 204 26.33 4.39 5.37
N LYS A 205 26.70 5.36 4.52
CA LYS A 205 27.42 6.57 4.92
C LYS A 205 26.81 7.80 4.28
N TYR A 206 26.56 8.81 5.10
CA TYR A 206 26.18 10.15 4.70
C TYR A 206 27.19 11.15 5.27
N THR A 207 27.41 12.25 4.54
CA THR A 207 28.25 13.37 5.02
C THR A 207 27.60 14.05 6.22
N ASN A 208 26.28 14.25 6.15
CA ASN A 208 25.45 14.79 7.22
C ASN A 208 24.38 13.76 7.58
N ASN A 209 24.27 13.46 8.87
CA ASN A 209 23.25 12.54 9.37
C ASN A 209 21.97 13.31 9.66
N GLU A 210 20.93 13.08 8.87
CA GLU A 210 19.64 13.74 9.00
C GLU A 210 18.50 12.74 8.80
N ILE A 211 17.37 12.98 9.44
CA ILE A 211 16.13 12.24 9.21
C ILE A 211 14.96 13.21 9.26
N TYR A 212 14.10 13.13 8.27
CA TYR A 212 12.89 13.95 8.16
C TYR A 212 11.67 13.07 8.33
N PHE A 213 10.64 13.61 8.98
CA PHE A 213 9.34 12.97 9.14
C PHE A 213 8.26 13.92 8.65
N ASP A 214 7.49 13.46 7.67
CA ASP A 214 6.32 14.16 7.16
C ASP A 214 5.07 13.47 7.74
N VAL A 215 4.27 14.23 8.47
CA VAL A 215 2.99 13.77 9.02
C VAL A 215 1.88 14.33 8.14
N VAL A 216 1.27 13.45 7.36
CA VAL A 216 0.19 13.78 6.42
C VAL A 216 -1.11 13.24 6.98
N GLU A 217 -2.10 14.10 7.17
CA GLU A 217 -3.40 13.74 7.75
C GLU A 217 -4.53 14.11 6.80
N GLU A 218 -5.46 13.18 6.60
CA GLU A 218 -6.71 13.36 5.87
C GLU A 218 -7.88 13.33 6.85
N ILE A 219 -8.77 14.31 6.78
CA ILE A 219 -9.96 14.39 7.64
C ILE A 219 -11.18 13.98 6.83
N ASP A 220 -11.74 12.82 7.15
CA ASP A 220 -13.01 12.37 6.63
C ASP A 220 -14.12 12.76 7.60
N ALA A 221 -15.18 13.40 7.10
CA ALA A 221 -16.30 13.78 7.93
C ALA A 221 -17.63 13.72 7.19
N ILE A 222 -18.65 13.18 7.86
CA ILE A 222 -20.05 13.24 7.43
C ILE A 222 -20.77 14.25 8.32
N VAL A 223 -21.37 15.26 7.70
CA VAL A 223 -22.11 16.31 8.38
C VAL A 223 -23.59 16.23 7.98
N ASP A 224 -24.47 16.32 8.97
CA ASP A 224 -25.92 16.31 8.73
C ASP A 224 -26.40 17.65 8.14
N ARG A 225 -27.68 17.69 7.73
CA ARG A 225 -28.29 18.90 7.16
C ARG A 225 -28.32 20.11 8.11
N ASN A 226 -28.18 19.89 9.42
CA ASN A 226 -28.19 20.94 10.43
C ASN A 226 -26.77 21.42 10.76
N GLY A 227 -25.74 20.82 10.16
CA GLY A 227 -24.34 21.14 10.40
C GLY A 227 -23.70 20.37 11.56
N ALA A 228 -24.37 19.34 12.10
CA ALA A 228 -23.84 18.48 13.15
C ALA A 228 -22.99 17.35 12.55
N ILE A 229 -21.88 17.01 13.21
CA ILE A 229 -20.98 15.95 12.75
C ILE A 229 -21.58 14.59 13.11
N VAL A 230 -21.90 13.80 12.08
CA VAL A 230 -22.39 12.42 12.19
C VAL A 230 -21.23 11.47 12.45
N SER A 231 -20.15 11.61 11.66
CA SER A 231 -18.89 10.89 11.85
C SER A 231 -17.75 11.80 11.45
N SER A 232 -16.61 11.66 12.12
CA SER A 232 -15.38 12.29 11.69
C SER A 232 -14.18 11.47 12.14
N GLU A 233 -13.26 11.22 11.23
CA GLU A 233 -12.03 10.49 11.49
C GLU A 233 -10.86 11.14 10.78
N ILE A 234 -9.67 10.96 11.34
CA ILE A 234 -8.39 11.33 10.74
C ILE A 234 -7.70 10.04 10.31
N HIS A 235 -7.29 10.00 9.05
CA HIS A 235 -6.36 9.02 8.52
C HIS A 235 -4.98 9.67 8.41
N GLY A 236 -4.04 9.20 9.24
CA GLY A 236 -2.68 9.73 9.31
C GLY A 236 -1.66 8.81 8.65
N LEU A 237 -0.68 9.40 7.99
CA LEU A 237 0.47 8.76 7.36
C LEU A 237 1.74 9.47 7.84
N ILE A 238 2.69 8.70 8.40
CA ILE A 238 4.03 9.20 8.72
C ILE A 238 4.99 8.67 7.68
N GLN A 239 5.44 9.56 6.78
CA GLN A 239 6.52 9.29 5.84
C GLN A 239 7.85 9.72 6.46
N ALA A 240 8.91 8.98 6.18
CA ALA A 240 10.23 9.28 6.67
C ALA A 240 11.24 9.32 5.51
N ASN A 241 12.20 10.23 5.59
CA ASN A 241 13.38 10.26 4.73
C ASN A 241 14.63 10.13 5.60
N CYS A 242 15.19 8.93 5.68
CA CYS A 242 16.33 8.61 6.52
C CYS A 242 17.65 8.73 5.75
N ARG A 243 18.51 9.63 6.19
CA ARG A 243 19.88 9.83 5.68
C ARG A 243 20.87 9.73 6.82
N LEU A 244 20.84 8.58 7.49
CA LEU A 244 21.70 8.29 8.63
C LEU A 244 22.77 7.28 8.24
N SER A 245 23.97 7.42 8.80
CA SER A 245 25.07 6.48 8.59
C SER A 245 24.95 5.26 9.51
N GLY A 246 25.50 4.12 9.08
CA GLY A 246 25.54 2.88 9.86
C GLY A 246 24.17 2.26 10.09
N MET A 247 23.98 1.68 11.28
CA MET A 247 22.75 1.01 11.73
C MET A 247 22.17 1.76 12.94
N PRO A 248 21.54 2.93 12.73
CA PRO A 248 20.99 3.74 13.82
C PRO A 248 19.79 3.03 14.44
N ASP A 249 19.73 3.01 15.76
CA ASP A 249 18.57 2.55 16.52
C ASP A 249 17.82 3.78 17.05
N LEU A 250 16.63 4.03 16.49
CA LEU A 250 15.85 5.23 16.75
C LEU A 250 14.73 4.95 17.75
N THR A 251 14.37 6.01 18.48
CA THR A 251 13.20 6.05 19.34
C THR A 251 12.38 7.29 19.06
N LEU A 252 11.08 7.12 18.82
CA LEU A 252 10.10 8.20 18.61
C LEU A 252 8.97 8.07 19.63
N ASN A 253 8.58 9.19 20.23
CA ASN A 253 7.51 9.25 21.22
C ASN A 253 6.41 10.19 20.76
N PHE A 254 5.16 9.74 20.80
CA PHE A 254 4.01 10.61 20.67
C PHE A 254 3.74 11.30 22.01
N VAL A 255 3.32 12.57 21.95
CA VAL A 255 2.90 13.32 23.16
C VAL A 255 1.73 12.61 23.85
N ASN A 256 0.77 12.14 23.05
CA ASN A 256 -0.36 11.37 23.55
C ASN A 256 -0.65 10.18 22.62
N PRO A 257 0.00 9.02 22.81
CA PRO A 257 -0.22 7.85 21.96
C PRO A 257 -1.62 7.24 22.13
N ARG A 258 -2.41 7.66 23.14
CA ARG A 258 -3.75 7.13 23.41
C ARG A 258 -4.82 7.66 22.45
N VAL A 259 -4.52 8.70 21.68
CA VAL A 259 -5.45 9.21 20.66
C VAL A 259 -5.46 8.33 19.41
N LEU A 260 -4.45 7.47 19.25
CA LEU A 260 -4.37 6.55 18.12
C LEU A 260 -5.30 5.37 18.39
N ASP A 261 -6.38 5.27 17.61
CA ASP A 261 -7.34 4.17 17.74
C ASP A 261 -6.83 2.92 17.04
N ASP A 262 -6.39 3.07 15.79
CA ASP A 262 -5.80 2.01 14.99
C ASP A 262 -4.46 2.46 14.42
N TYR A 263 -3.53 1.53 14.22
CA TYR A 263 -2.22 1.81 13.63
C TYR A 263 -1.66 0.61 12.90
N SER A 264 -0.89 0.88 11.84
CA SER A 264 -0.11 -0.10 11.11
C SER A 264 1.31 0.40 10.96
N PHE A 265 2.29 -0.44 11.24
CA PHE A 265 3.70 -0.07 11.25
C PHE A 265 4.46 -0.69 10.09
N HIS A 266 5.52 0.00 9.67
CA HIS A 266 6.59 -0.63 8.91
C HIS A 266 7.20 -1.79 9.71
N PRO A 267 7.62 -2.90 9.06
CA PRO A 267 8.31 -4.02 9.73
C PRO A 267 9.55 -3.64 10.55
N CYS A 268 10.09 -2.44 10.33
CA CYS A 268 11.23 -1.94 11.10
C CYS A 268 10.89 -1.60 12.56
N VAL A 269 9.60 -1.42 12.88
CA VAL A 269 9.14 -1.08 14.22
C VAL A 269 9.03 -2.34 15.08
N ARG A 270 9.63 -2.28 16.26
CA ARG A 270 9.54 -3.33 17.28
C ARG A 270 8.17 -3.29 17.95
N TYR A 271 7.19 -3.99 17.36
CA TYR A 271 5.79 -3.99 17.80
C TYR A 271 5.62 -4.23 19.30
N ASN A 272 6.25 -5.27 19.86
CA ASN A 272 6.14 -5.61 21.29
C ASN A 272 6.58 -4.47 22.21
N LYS A 273 7.56 -3.65 21.80
CA LYS A 273 7.99 -2.50 22.60
C LYS A 273 6.96 -1.37 22.54
N PHE A 274 6.40 -1.10 21.36
CA PHE A 274 5.32 -0.13 21.24
C PHE A 274 4.07 -0.55 22.04
N GLU A 275 3.69 -1.82 22.02
CA GLU A 275 2.53 -2.34 22.75
C GLU A 275 2.67 -2.13 24.27
N ASN A 276 3.85 -2.42 24.83
CA ASN A 276 4.11 -2.34 26.27
C ASN A 276 4.44 -0.93 26.77
N GLU A 277 5.24 -0.18 26.01
CA GLU A 277 5.81 1.10 26.47
C GLU A 277 5.20 2.31 25.77
N ARG A 278 4.45 2.11 24.66
CA ARG A 278 3.96 3.16 23.76
C ARG A 278 5.08 4.03 23.17
N VAL A 279 6.23 3.40 22.96
CA VAL A 279 7.44 3.97 22.39
C VAL A 279 7.71 3.32 21.04
N LEU A 280 7.80 4.11 19.96
CA LEU A 280 8.24 3.58 18.67
C LEU A 280 9.74 3.39 18.70
N SER A 281 10.19 2.16 18.47
CA SER A 281 11.61 1.82 18.44
C SER A 281 11.93 1.00 17.20
N PHE A 282 12.90 1.47 16.40
CA PHE A 282 13.13 0.93 15.06
C PHE A 282 14.53 1.24 14.53
N VAL A 283 15.03 0.36 13.66
CA VAL A 283 16.17 0.65 12.78
C VAL A 283 15.58 1.04 11.41
N PRO A 284 15.60 2.32 10.99
CA PRO A 284 14.89 2.76 9.79
C PRO A 284 15.51 2.19 8.50
N PRO A 285 14.68 1.85 7.49
CA PRO A 285 15.15 1.75 6.11
C PRO A 285 15.96 2.99 5.70
N ASP A 286 16.83 2.83 4.72
CA ASP A 286 17.54 3.98 4.13
C ASP A 286 16.67 4.68 3.09
N GLY A 287 16.74 6.02 3.03
CA GLY A 287 15.96 6.84 2.10
C GLY A 287 14.50 7.02 2.51
N HIS A 288 13.62 7.14 1.51
CA HIS A 288 12.20 7.37 1.71
C HIS A 288 11.46 6.07 2.04
N PHE A 289 10.65 6.07 3.11
CA PHE A 289 9.78 4.95 3.45
C PHE A 289 8.56 5.41 4.26
N LYS A 290 7.50 4.59 4.24
CA LYS A 290 6.33 4.76 5.12
C LYS A 290 6.67 4.16 6.48
N LEU A 291 6.74 4.98 7.53
CA LEU A 291 6.99 4.50 8.89
C LEU A 291 5.74 3.86 9.50
N MET A 292 4.59 4.54 9.39
CA MET A 292 3.32 4.05 9.92
C MET A 292 2.12 4.76 9.30
N THR A 293 0.96 4.12 9.40
CA THR A 293 -0.34 4.77 9.27
C THR A 293 -1.08 4.67 10.59
N TYR A 294 -1.99 5.61 10.84
CA TYR A 294 -2.84 5.60 12.01
C TYR A 294 -4.23 6.15 11.71
N ARG A 295 -5.18 5.82 12.58
CA ARG A 295 -6.54 6.35 12.54
C ARG A 295 -6.88 6.97 13.89
N VAL A 296 -7.56 8.11 13.86
CA VAL A 296 -8.07 8.81 15.05
C VAL A 296 -9.53 9.17 14.82
N ASN A 297 -10.43 8.68 15.65
CA ASN A 297 -11.83 9.09 15.65
C ASN A 297 -11.94 10.44 16.36
N LEU A 298 -12.48 11.44 15.66
CA LEU A 298 -12.65 12.77 16.22
C LEU A 298 -13.95 12.84 17.05
N PRO A 299 -13.92 13.45 18.24
CA PRO A 299 -15.13 13.65 19.03
C PRO A 299 -16.16 14.49 18.27
N HIS A 300 -17.45 14.18 18.42
CA HIS A 300 -18.56 14.91 17.78
C HIS A 300 -18.60 16.42 18.06
N HIS A 301 -17.97 16.88 19.15
CA HIS A 301 -17.91 18.28 19.53
C HIS A 301 -16.71 19.04 18.94
N GLN A 302 -15.82 18.36 18.21
CA GLN A 302 -14.67 19.00 17.58
C GLN A 302 -15.12 19.81 16.36
N SER A 303 -14.59 21.03 16.21
CA SER A 303 -14.90 21.85 15.05
C SER A 303 -14.04 21.45 13.85
N LEU A 304 -14.67 21.07 12.75
CA LEU A 304 -13.98 20.95 11.45
C LEU A 304 -13.42 22.32 11.01
N PRO A 305 -12.29 22.34 10.28
CA PRO A 305 -11.66 23.59 9.82
C PRO A 305 -12.54 24.38 8.84
N LEU A 306 -13.46 23.68 8.16
CA LEU A 306 -14.40 24.24 7.20
C LEU A 306 -15.83 23.82 7.59
N TYR A 307 -16.80 24.67 7.27
CA TYR A 307 -18.19 24.25 7.25
C TYR A 307 -18.92 24.82 6.03
N VAL A 308 -19.83 24.02 5.49
CA VAL A 308 -20.63 24.36 4.31
C VAL A 308 -22.08 24.62 4.75
N LYS A 309 -22.66 25.72 4.28
CA LYS A 309 -24.08 26.07 4.49
C LYS A 309 -24.78 26.12 3.13
N PRO A 310 -25.39 25.02 2.69
CA PRO A 310 -26.20 25.01 1.49
C PRO A 310 -27.63 25.48 1.79
N GLN A 311 -28.18 26.35 0.94
CA GLN A 311 -29.58 26.74 0.89
C GLN A 311 -30.11 26.39 -0.51
N ILE A 312 -30.99 25.39 -0.59
CA ILE A 312 -31.47 24.85 -1.86
C ILE A 312 -32.99 24.97 -1.91
N TYR A 313 -33.50 25.55 -2.99
CA TYR A 313 -34.92 25.73 -3.26
C TYR A 313 -35.26 25.06 -4.59
N ILE A 314 -36.11 24.04 -4.57
CA ILE A 314 -36.56 23.33 -5.77
C ILE A 314 -38.03 23.69 -6.00
N GLY A 315 -38.36 24.08 -7.23
CA GLY A 315 -39.72 24.43 -7.65
C GLY A 315 -40.12 23.75 -8.96
N ASN A 316 -41.32 24.05 -9.42
CA ASN A 316 -41.81 23.55 -10.71
C ASN A 316 -41.03 24.24 -11.84
N GLY A 317 -40.28 23.46 -12.63
CA GLY A 317 -39.51 23.95 -13.77
C GLY A 317 -38.07 24.39 -13.46
N GLY A 318 -37.57 24.20 -12.24
CA GLY A 318 -36.16 24.49 -11.91
C GLY A 318 -35.88 24.61 -10.41
N GLY A 319 -34.69 25.10 -10.07
CA GLY A 319 -34.29 25.35 -8.69
C GLY A 319 -33.31 26.52 -8.57
N LYS A 320 -33.14 26.99 -7.34
CA LYS A 320 -32.13 27.98 -6.94
C LYS A 320 -31.31 27.40 -5.80
N PHE A 321 -30.03 27.72 -5.76
CA PHE A 321 -29.18 27.37 -4.63
C PHE A 321 -28.27 28.54 -4.26
N ASP A 322 -27.90 28.60 -2.99
CA ASP A 322 -26.83 29.43 -2.44
C ASP A 322 -25.99 28.52 -1.53
N ILE A 323 -24.69 28.42 -1.80
CA ILE A 323 -23.79 27.58 -1.02
C ILE A 323 -22.68 28.46 -0.46
N SER A 324 -22.68 28.61 0.85
CA SER A 324 -21.67 29.39 1.58
C SER A 324 -20.67 28.46 2.26
N ILE A 325 -19.40 28.54 1.87
CA ILE A 325 -18.29 27.87 2.55
C ILE A 325 -17.64 28.86 3.51
N ASN A 326 -17.48 28.46 4.76
CA ASN A 326 -16.91 29.31 5.79
C ASN A 326 -15.77 28.58 6.49
N ILE A 327 -14.69 29.32 6.70
CA ILE A 327 -13.50 28.85 7.42
C ILE A 327 -13.73 29.06 8.92
N ARG A 328 -13.51 28.01 9.73
CA ARG A 328 -13.45 28.11 11.19
C ARG A 328 -12.02 28.45 11.61
N ASN A 329 -11.77 28.62 12.91
CA ASN A 329 -10.41 28.91 13.37
C ASN A 329 -9.43 27.79 12.95
N THR A 330 -8.44 28.14 12.14
CA THR A 330 -7.36 27.25 11.66
C THR A 330 -6.04 27.50 12.38
N GLU A 331 -6.07 28.21 13.51
CA GLU A 331 -4.87 28.59 14.27
C GLU A 331 -3.85 29.37 13.43
N GLY A 332 -4.33 30.17 12.47
CA GLY A 332 -3.50 30.97 11.58
C GLY A 332 -2.95 30.22 10.36
N LYS A 333 -3.28 28.93 10.19
CA LYS A 333 -2.90 28.18 8.98
C LYS A 333 -3.81 28.56 7.81
N PRO A 334 -3.26 28.88 6.62
CA PRO A 334 -4.07 29.16 5.44
C PRO A 334 -4.79 27.88 4.98
N ILE A 335 -5.99 28.06 4.43
CA ILE A 335 -6.67 27.02 3.66
C ILE A 335 -6.59 27.41 2.19
N GLU A 336 -6.07 26.50 1.38
CA GLU A 336 -5.81 26.72 -0.04
C GLU A 336 -6.49 25.63 -0.87
N ASN A 337 -6.66 25.90 -2.16
CA ASN A 337 -7.16 24.92 -3.14
C ASN A 337 -8.50 24.25 -2.75
N VAL A 338 -9.42 25.02 -2.16
CA VAL A 338 -10.75 24.52 -1.80
C VAL A 338 -11.55 24.21 -3.06
N ILE A 339 -11.98 22.96 -3.19
CA ILE A 339 -12.88 22.49 -4.25
C ILE A 339 -14.19 22.07 -3.60
N LEU A 340 -15.30 22.56 -4.13
CA LEU A 340 -16.63 22.12 -3.77
C LEU A 340 -17.20 21.33 -4.95
N VAL A 341 -17.62 20.10 -4.69
CA VAL A 341 -18.31 19.26 -5.67
C VAL A 341 -19.78 19.23 -5.28
N PHE A 342 -20.66 19.74 -6.16
CA PHE A 342 -22.09 19.78 -5.90
C PHE A 342 -22.89 18.99 -6.95
N PRO A 343 -23.32 17.76 -6.63
CA PRO A 343 -24.16 16.95 -7.51
C PRO A 343 -25.56 17.54 -7.66
N LEU A 344 -26.02 17.66 -8.90
CA LEU A 344 -27.34 18.16 -9.24
C LEU A 344 -28.29 17.03 -9.68
N GLY A 345 -29.58 17.34 -9.70
CA GLY A 345 -30.60 16.43 -10.22
C GLY A 345 -30.36 16.09 -11.71
N LYS A 346 -30.61 14.84 -12.09
CA LYS A 346 -30.38 14.35 -13.47
C LYS A 346 -31.13 15.14 -14.56
N SER A 347 -32.24 15.79 -14.20
CA SER A 347 -33.04 16.62 -15.09
C SER A 347 -32.44 18.00 -15.37
N VAL A 348 -31.38 18.42 -14.66
CA VAL A 348 -30.76 19.72 -14.86
C VAL A 348 -30.03 19.75 -16.20
N SER A 349 -30.43 20.67 -17.08
CA SER A 349 -29.84 20.87 -18.40
C SER A 349 -28.79 21.98 -18.42
N SER A 350 -28.89 22.97 -17.53
CA SER A 350 -27.99 24.12 -17.48
C SER A 350 -27.92 24.71 -16.07
N VAL A 351 -26.82 25.40 -15.79
CA VAL A 351 -26.56 26.08 -14.52
C VAL A 351 -26.08 27.50 -14.83
N ASN A 352 -26.68 28.49 -14.17
CA ASN A 352 -26.18 29.85 -14.13
C ASN A 352 -25.88 30.20 -12.66
N ALA A 353 -24.61 30.34 -12.31
CA ALA A 353 -24.14 30.58 -10.95
C ALA A 353 -23.15 31.74 -10.90
N THR A 354 -22.99 32.36 -9.73
CA THR A 354 -21.99 33.40 -9.49
C THR A 354 -21.14 33.02 -8.29
N CYS A 355 -19.82 33.03 -8.45
CA CYS A 355 -18.88 32.79 -7.36
C CYS A 355 -18.43 34.13 -6.77
N SER A 356 -18.46 34.26 -5.45
CA SER A 356 -17.84 35.39 -4.75
C SER A 356 -16.31 35.30 -4.76
N LEU A 357 -15.79 34.07 -4.74
CA LEU A 357 -14.36 33.74 -4.86
C LEU A 357 -14.21 32.52 -5.78
N GLY A 358 -13.17 32.54 -6.63
CA GLY A 358 -12.89 31.46 -7.57
C GLY A 358 -13.82 31.44 -8.79
N SER A 359 -13.97 30.25 -9.38
CA SER A 359 -14.78 29.99 -10.57
C SER A 359 -15.51 28.66 -10.43
N TYR A 360 -16.56 28.44 -11.24
CA TYR A 360 -17.28 27.17 -11.31
C TYR A 360 -17.22 26.58 -12.72
N ILE A 361 -17.38 25.27 -12.83
CA ILE A 361 -17.52 24.55 -14.10
C ILE A 361 -18.67 23.57 -13.94
N PHE A 362 -19.68 23.64 -14.83
CA PHE A 362 -20.76 22.65 -14.84
C PHE A 362 -20.49 21.59 -15.90
N ASP A 363 -20.46 20.33 -15.49
CA ASP A 363 -20.42 19.19 -16.40
C ASP A 363 -21.85 18.68 -16.70
N PRO A 364 -22.36 18.88 -17.93
CA PRO A 364 -23.70 18.45 -18.30
C PRO A 364 -23.85 16.93 -18.43
N VAL A 365 -22.76 16.16 -18.46
CA VAL A 365 -22.79 14.69 -18.53
C VAL A 365 -22.93 14.12 -17.12
N THR A 366 -22.03 14.48 -16.21
CA THR A 366 -22.05 13.99 -14.82
C THR A 366 -23.06 14.72 -13.93
N LYS A 367 -23.57 15.88 -14.37
CA LYS A 367 -24.50 16.74 -13.63
C LYS A 367 -23.90 17.28 -12.34
N VAL A 368 -22.63 17.65 -12.38
CA VAL A 368 -21.87 18.17 -11.23
C VAL A 368 -21.41 19.60 -11.53
N ILE A 369 -21.49 20.46 -10.52
CA ILE A 369 -20.80 21.77 -10.48
C ILE A 369 -19.54 21.64 -9.64
#